data_AF-A0A6G1L3M3-F1
#
_entry.id   AF-A0A6G1L3M3-F1
#
_cell.length_a   1.000
_cell.length_b   1.000
_cell.length_c   1.000
_cell.angle_alpha   90.00
_cell.angle_beta   90.00
_cell.angle_gamma   90.00
#
_symmetry.space_group_name_H-M   'P 1'
#
loop_
_entity.id
_entity.type
_entity.pdbx_description
1 polymer ?
#
loop_
_entity_poly.entity_id
_entity_poly.type
_entity_poly.pdbx_seq_one_letter_code
_entity_poly.pdbx_strand_id
1 'polypeptide(L)'
;DGEAFLLSMDDVQMLQRSDGFSVLREHLSEHYTYCLCDQHQTGDLARWLLVRDILHALLVPIVELFEKACSVASYATHAQRLEDLEYAFTGQARDSFVFLQCFL
;
A
#
# COMPACT_ATOMS: atom_id res chain seq x y z
N ASP A 1 0.53 -26.39 -8.74
CA ASP A 1 1.20 -25.13 -9.15
C ASP A 1 0.28 -23.94 -8.95
N GLY A 2 0.48 -23.21 -7.85
CA GLY A 2 0.21 -21.75 -7.78
C GLY A 2 -1.20 -21.21 -7.48
N GLU A 3 -1.99 -21.77 -6.55
CA GLU A 3 -3.23 -21.10 -6.06
C GLU A 3 -2.93 -20.04 -4.98
N ALA A 4 -2.07 -19.08 -5.27
CA ALA A 4 -1.82 -17.97 -4.35
C ALA A 4 -2.73 -16.78 -4.71
N PHE A 5 -3.61 -16.40 -3.77
CA PHE A 5 -4.43 -15.18 -3.79
C PHE A 5 -5.60 -15.13 -4.78
N LEU A 6 -6.42 -16.19 -4.84
CA LEU A 6 -7.75 -16.09 -5.44
C LEU A 6 -8.71 -15.42 -4.44
N LEU A 7 -9.11 -14.18 -4.70
CA LEU A 7 -10.21 -13.54 -3.95
C LEU A 7 -11.49 -14.34 -4.20
N SER A 8 -12.19 -14.70 -3.13
CA SER A 8 -13.50 -15.35 -3.27
C SER A 8 -14.52 -14.35 -3.82
N MET A 9 -15.58 -14.84 -4.45
CA MET A 9 -16.66 -13.96 -4.92
C MET A 9 -17.31 -13.20 -3.76
N ASP A 10 -17.34 -13.78 -2.56
CA ASP A 10 -17.88 -13.15 -1.36
C ASP A 10 -17.01 -11.96 -0.93
N ASP A 11 -15.68 -12.10 -0.97
CA ASP A 11 -14.74 -11.00 -0.68
C ASP A 11 -14.91 -9.86 -1.68
N VAL A 12 -15.06 -10.18 -2.96
CA VAL A 12 -15.30 -9.17 -4.01
C VAL A 12 -16.60 -8.42 -3.75
N GLN A 13 -17.68 -9.13 -3.41
CA GLN A 13 -18.96 -8.50 -3.08
C GLN A 13 -18.89 -7.64 -1.82
N MET A 14 -18.16 -8.10 -0.80
CA MET A 14 -17.94 -7.33 0.42
C MET A 14 -17.22 -6.03 0.13
N LEU A 15 -16.13 -6.07 -0.66
CA LEU A 15 -15.38 -4.89 -1.06
C LEU A 15 -16.23 -3.93 -1.90
N GLN A 16 -17.06 -4.44 -2.81
CA GLN A 16 -17.97 -3.62 -3.62
C GLN A 16 -19.03 -2.89 -2.81
N ARG A 17 -19.40 -3.40 -1.62
CA ARG A 17 -20.36 -2.76 -0.71
C ARG A 17 -19.70 -1.75 0.24
N SER A 18 -18.38 -1.62 0.23
CA SER A 18 -17.67 -0.67 1.06
C SER A 18 -17.62 0.71 0.38
N ASP A 19 -18.23 1.71 1.02
CA ASP A 19 -18.21 3.09 0.54
C ASP A 19 -16.76 3.61 0.45
N GLY A 20 -15.95 3.35 1.47
CA GLY A 20 -14.55 3.77 1.50
C GLY A 20 -13.72 3.13 0.38
N PHE A 21 -13.97 1.85 0.09
CA PHE A 21 -13.28 1.19 -1.02
C PHE A 21 -13.77 1.75 -2.36
N SER A 22 -15.07 2.03 -2.51
CA SER A 22 -15.62 2.62 -3.74
C SER A 22 -15.02 3.99 -4.04
N VAL A 23 -14.90 4.86 -3.02
CA VAL A 23 -14.22 6.18 -3.14
C VAL A 23 -12.76 6.02 -3.54
N LEU A 24 -12.03 5.06 -2.94
CA LEU A 24 -10.66 4.78 -3.33
C LEU A 24 -10.57 4.37 -4.81
N ARG A 25 -11.45 3.48 -5.28
CA ARG A 25 -11.44 3.00 -6.67
C ARG A 25 -11.70 4.12 -7.67
N GLU A 26 -12.65 5.01 -7.36
CA GLU A 26 -12.96 6.19 -8.15
C GLU A 26 -11.72 7.09 -8.25
N HIS A 27 -11.13 7.46 -7.11
CA HIS A 27 -9.91 8.25 -7.06
C HIS A 27 -8.77 7.63 -7.88
N LEU A 28 -8.50 6.33 -7.70
CA LEU A 28 -7.45 5.64 -8.48
C LEU A 28 -7.74 5.61 -9.98
N SER A 29 -9.00 5.56 -10.40
CA SER A 29 -9.37 5.59 -11.82
C SER A 29 -9.20 6.97 -12.46
N GLU A 30 -9.39 8.04 -11.69
CA GLU A 30 -9.22 9.42 -12.15
C GLU A 30 -7.74 9.80 -12.27
N HIS A 31 -6.90 9.30 -11.36
CA HIS A 31 -5.50 9.70 -11.27
C HIS A 31 -4.53 8.81 -12.05
N TYR A 32 -4.95 7.58 -12.40
CA TYR A 32 -4.07 6.62 -13.06
C TYR A 32 -4.78 5.92 -14.22
N THR A 33 -4.14 5.95 -15.38
CA THR A 33 -4.55 5.14 -16.55
C THR A 33 -3.80 3.82 -16.54
N TYR A 34 -4.53 2.71 -16.64
CA TYR A 34 -3.92 1.38 -16.73
C TYR A 34 -4.41 0.64 -17.96
N CYS A 35 -3.45 0.18 -18.74
CA CYS A 35 -3.65 -0.70 -19.88
C CYS A 35 -2.77 -1.93 -19.69
N LEU A 36 -3.29 -3.11 -20.02
CA LEU A 36 -2.45 -4.30 -20.15
C LEU A 36 -1.59 -4.12 -21.40
N CYS A 37 -0.34 -4.58 -21.36
CA CYS A 37 0.52 -4.56 -22.55
C CYS A 37 -0.05 -5.50 -23.64
N ASP A 38 0.42 -5.34 -24.87
CA ASP A 38 -0.09 -6.10 -26.03
C ASP A 38 -0.08 -7.63 -25.82
N GLN A 39 0.91 -8.13 -25.08
CA GLN A 39 1.03 -9.56 -24.74
C GLN A 39 -0.02 -10.04 -23.73
N HIS A 40 -0.58 -9.14 -22.93
CA HIS A 40 -1.55 -9.44 -21.88
C HIS A 40 -2.92 -8.81 -22.15
N GLN A 41 -3.16 -8.25 -23.34
CA GLN A 41 -4.39 -7.51 -23.66
C GLN A 41 -5.67 -8.37 -23.52
N THR A 42 -5.57 -9.69 -23.69
CA THR A 42 -6.68 -10.64 -23.51
C THR A 42 -6.91 -11.03 -22.04
N GLY A 43 -6.11 -10.50 -21.11
CA GLY A 43 -6.23 -10.76 -19.68
C GLY A 43 -7.44 -10.06 -19.05
N ASP A 44 -7.79 -10.50 -17.84
CA ASP A 44 -8.88 -9.89 -17.06
C ASP A 44 -8.41 -8.59 -16.39
N LEU A 45 -8.56 -7.48 -17.13
CA LEU A 45 -8.22 -6.14 -16.64
C LEU A 45 -9.00 -5.78 -15.38
N ALA A 46 -10.28 -6.18 -15.27
CA ALA A 46 -11.11 -5.83 -14.11
C ALA A 46 -10.57 -6.48 -12.84
N ARG A 47 -10.17 -7.75 -12.93
CA ARG A 47 -9.51 -8.45 -11.83
C ARG A 47 -8.17 -7.86 -11.45
N TRP A 48 -7.37 -7.46 -12.44
CA TRP A 48 -6.08 -6.80 -12.18
C TRP A 48 -6.27 -5.47 -11.44
N LEU A 49 -7.23 -4.65 -11.88
CA LEU A 49 -7.58 -3.39 -11.22
C LEU A 49 -8.07 -3.61 -9.78
N LEU A 50 -8.87 -4.66 -9.54
CA LEU A 50 -9.31 -4.98 -8.18
C LEU A 50 -8.14 -5.31 -7.25
N VAL A 51 -7.17 -6.10 -7.71
CA VAL A 51 -5.97 -6.43 -6.93
C VAL A 51 -5.14 -5.17 -6.65
N ARG A 52 -4.95 -4.32 -7.67
CA ARG A 52 -4.33 -3.00 -7.50
C ARG A 52 -5.02 -2.20 -6.39
N ASP A 53 -6.34 -2.09 -6.45
CA ASP A 53 -7.13 -1.30 -5.50
C ASP A 53 -6.97 -1.82 -4.07
N ILE A 54 -6.95 -3.13 -3.88
CA ILE A 54 -6.69 -3.77 -2.57
C ILE A 54 -5.27 -3.46 -2.08
N LEU A 55 -4.27 -3.55 -2.95
CA LEU A 55 -2.89 -3.22 -2.57
C LEU A 55 -2.76 -1.76 -2.16
N HIS A 56 -3.40 -0.83 -2.87
CA HIS A 56 -3.44 0.58 -2.45
C HIS A 56 -4.14 0.75 -1.10
N ALA A 57 -5.28 0.10 -0.89
CA ALA A 57 -6.01 0.18 0.38
C ALA A 57 -5.18 -0.33 1.57
N LEU A 58 -4.32 -1.33 1.35
CA LEU A 58 -3.47 -1.91 2.40
C LEU A 58 -2.15 -1.15 2.60
N LEU A 59 -1.51 -0.71 1.51
CA LEU A 59 -0.15 -0.18 1.56
C LEU A 59 -0.11 1.33 1.77
N VAL A 60 -1.03 2.10 1.18
CA VAL A 60 -1.01 3.57 1.30
C VAL A 60 -1.07 4.02 2.77
N PRO A 61 -1.95 3.47 3.63
CA PRO A 61 -1.96 3.87 5.04
C PRO A 61 -0.65 3.55 5.78
N ILE A 62 0.05 2.47 5.39
CA ILE A 62 1.34 2.09 5.98
C ILE A 62 2.43 3.05 5.53
N VAL A 63 2.44 3.43 4.25
CA VAL A 63 3.35 4.46 3.72
C VAL A 63 3.13 5.80 4.44
N GLU A 64 1.88 6.25 4.56
CA GLU A 64 1.55 7.50 5.26
C GLU A 64 1.96 7.47 6.74
N LEU A 65 1.80 6.32 7.41
CA LEU A 65 2.24 6.14 8.79
C LEU A 65 3.77 6.22 8.90
N PHE A 66 4.48 5.58 7.97
CA PHE A 66 5.94 5.60 7.93
C PHE A 66 6.49 7.00 7.65
N GLU A 67 5.90 7.74 6.70
CA GLU A 67 6.27 9.14 6.42
C GLU A 67 6.09 10.04 7.66
N LYS A 68 4.99 9.86 8.39
CA LYS A 68 4.77 10.58 9.66
C LYS A 68 5.82 10.20 10.71
N ALA A 69 6.17 8.92 10.82
CA ALA A 69 7.22 8.46 11.73
C ALA A 69 8.57 9.09 11.36
N CYS A 70 8.91 9.15 10.07
CA CYS A 70 10.11 9.82 9.56
C CYS A 70 10.12 11.32 9.91
N SER A 71 8.99 12.01 9.74
CA SER A 71 8.88 13.43 10.09
C SER A 71 9.10 13.68 11.58
N VAL A 72 8.49 12.86 12.45
CA VAL A 72 8.65 12.98 13.91
C VAL A 72 10.09 12.66 14.31
N ALA A 73 10.68 11.61 13.72
CA ALA A 73 12.05 11.21 14.00
C ALA A 73 13.05 12.29 13.58
N SER A 74 12.88 12.87 12.38
CA SER A 74 13.76 13.93 11.88
C SER A 74 13.70 15.17 12.76
N TYR A 75 12.52 15.53 13.26
CA TYR A 75 12.38 16.63 14.22
C TYR A 75 13.08 16.33 15.56
N ALA A 76 12.99 15.09 16.05
CA ALA A 76 13.59 14.69 17.32
C ALA A 76 15.13 14.57 17.26
N THR A 77 15.68 14.02 16.17
CA THR A 77 17.11 13.72 16.04
C THR A 77 17.88 14.78 15.27
N HIS A 78 17.19 15.69 14.56
CA HIS A 78 17.75 16.58 13.55
C HIS A 78 18.43 15.84 12.39
N ALA A 79 18.28 14.53 12.30
CA ALA A 79 18.89 13.73 11.25
C ALA A 79 18.11 13.87 9.93
N GLN A 80 18.86 13.77 8.84
CA GLN A 80 18.34 13.88 7.47
C GLN A 80 18.45 12.55 6.72
N ARG A 81 19.35 11.65 7.14
CA ARG A 81 19.51 10.33 6.55
C ARG A 81 18.51 9.37 7.17
N LEU A 82 17.83 8.59 6.34
CA LEU A 82 16.78 7.66 6.78
C LEU A 82 17.30 6.65 7.82
N GLU A 83 18.50 6.11 7.61
CA GLU A 83 19.17 5.20 8.54
C GLU A 83 19.46 5.80 9.92
N ASP A 84 19.57 7.12 10.05
CA ASP A 84 19.79 7.79 11.33
C ASP A 84 18.47 8.10 12.07
N LEU A 85 17.32 7.99 11.39
CA LEU A 85 16.02 8.29 12.00
C LEU A 85 15.60 7.25 13.03
N GLU A 86 16.13 6.02 12.96
CA GLU A 86 15.84 4.96 13.92
C GLU A 86 16.21 5.35 15.37
N TYR A 87 17.19 6.25 15.55
CA TYR A 87 17.64 6.71 16.86
C TYR A 87 16.60 7.56 17.61
N ALA A 88 15.51 7.97 16.95
CA ALA A 88 14.36 8.59 17.60
C ALA A 88 13.52 7.60 18.42
N PHE A 89 13.68 6.29 18.18
CA PHE A 89 12.84 5.24 18.73
C PHE A 89 13.63 4.26 19.60
N THR A 90 12.92 3.50 20.44
CA THR A 90 13.52 2.48 21.32
C THR A 90 12.69 1.20 21.37
N GLY A 91 13.34 0.07 21.62
CA GLY A 91 12.68 -1.23 21.72
C GLY A 91 11.91 -1.59 20.44
N GLN A 92 10.70 -2.14 20.61
CA GLN A 92 9.87 -2.58 19.49
C GLN A 92 9.50 -1.47 18.50
N ALA A 93 9.45 -0.21 18.94
CA ALA A 93 9.16 0.91 18.04
C ALA A 93 10.31 1.12 17.03
N ARG A 94 11.57 0.96 17.48
CA ARG A 94 12.73 1.02 16.59
C ARG A 94 12.73 -0.17 15.63
N ASP A 95 12.52 -1.37 16.14
CA ASP A 95 12.51 -2.58 15.31
C ASP A 95 11.41 -2.51 14.23
N SER A 96 10.24 -1.98 14.59
CA SER A 96 9.13 -1.76 13.65
C SER A 96 9.45 -0.68 12.62
N PHE A 97 10.10 0.42 13.03
CA PHE A 97 10.52 1.48 12.11
C PHE A 97 11.54 0.95 11.09
N VAL A 98 12.56 0.22 11.55
CA VAL A 98 13.57 -0.39 10.67
C VAL A 98 12.94 -1.43 9.74
N PHE A 99 11.99 -2.21 10.24
CA PHE A 99 11.23 -3.14 9.38
C PHE A 99 10.50 -2.40 8.25
N LEU A 100 9.79 -1.32 8.57
CA LEU A 100 9.09 -0.51 7.56
C LEU A 100 10.06 0.15 6.59
N GLN A 101 11.21 0.63 7.06
CA GLN A 101 12.27 1.17 6.22
C GLN A 101 12.84 0.15 5.22
N CYS A 102 12.90 -1.13 5.59
CA CYS A 102 13.34 -2.20 4.69
C CYS A 102 12.23 -2.67 3.74
N PHE A 103 10.97 -2.56 4.16
CA PHE A 103 9.83 -3.06 3.41
C PHE A 103 9.34 -2.08 2.34
N LEU A 104 9.38 -0.77 2.63
CA LEU A 104 8.91 0.33 1.79
C LEU A 104 10.06 0.95 0.98
#